data_AF-A0A496VNR7-F1
#
_entry.id   AF-A0A496VNR7-F1
#
_cell.length_a   1.000
_cell.length_b   1.000
_cell.length_c   1.000
_cell.angle_alpha   90.00
_cell.angle_beta   90.00
_cell.angle_gamma   90.00
#
_symmetry.space_group_name_H-M   'P 1'
#
loop_
_entity.id
_entity.type
_entity.pdbx_description
1 polymer ?
#
loop_
_entity_poly.entity_id
_entity_poly.type
_entity_poly.pdbx_seq_one_letter_code
_entity_poly.pdbx_strand_id
1 'polypeptide(L)'
;MSAEKDKVTNDILAKFKALNLDEHRALPARWLSLIYYPTLTQPQKAVFQDTIRDMIATGIVKPVRETIMLTSKGVEKIYPREENLQKH
;
A
#
# COMPACT_ATOMS: atom_id res chain seq x y z
N MET A 1 -14.97 -4.49 4.51
CA MET A 1 -14.24 -3.20 4.59
C MET A 1 -15.19 -2.10 4.11
N SER A 2 -15.02 -0.84 4.57
CA SER A 2 -15.83 0.28 4.06
C SER A 2 -15.24 0.79 2.73
N ALA A 3 -16.04 1.48 1.93
CA ALA A 3 -15.60 2.02 0.64
C ALA A 3 -14.38 2.97 0.80
N GLU A 4 -14.32 3.71 1.91
CA GLU A 4 -13.21 4.61 2.24
C GLU A 4 -11.93 3.84 2.55
N LYS A 5 -12.02 2.74 3.33
CA LYS A 5 -10.88 1.87 3.61
C LYS A 5 -10.33 1.23 2.34
N ASP A 6 -11.23 0.77 1.47
CA ASP A 6 -10.86 0.16 0.18
C ASP A 6 -10.18 1.19 -0.73
N LYS A 7 -10.71 2.42 -0.79
CA LYS A 7 -10.11 3.50 -1.55
C LYS A 7 -8.70 3.85 -1.05
N VAL A 8 -8.52 4.03 0.26
CA VAL A 8 -7.22 4.31 0.87
C VAL A 8 -6.22 3.18 0.62
N THR A 9 -6.66 1.93 0.78
CA THR A 9 -5.83 0.74 0.50
C THR A 9 -5.37 0.74 -0.95
N ASN A 10 -6.29 0.91 -1.89
CA ASN A 10 -6.01 0.85 -3.32
C ASN A 10 -5.06 1.97 -3.77
N ASP A 11 -5.22 3.19 -3.26
CA ASP A 11 -4.33 4.30 -3.60
C ASP A 11 -2.90 4.06 -3.08
N ILE A 12 -2.74 3.54 -1.86
CA ILE A 12 -1.43 3.18 -1.30
C ILE A 12 -0.76 2.09 -2.15
N LEU A 13 -1.50 1.02 -2.49
CA LEU A 13 -0.99 -0.06 -3.34
C LEU A 13 -0.65 0.44 -4.75
N ALA A 14 -1.48 1.30 -5.32
CA ALA A 14 -1.23 1.95 -6.60
C ALA A 14 0.06 2.79 -6.55
N LYS A 15 0.37 3.44 -5.42
CA LYS A 15 1.61 4.18 -5.27
C LYS A 15 2.84 3.27 -5.27
N PHE A 16 2.79 2.14 -4.56
CA PHE A 16 3.86 1.14 -4.62
C PHE A 16 4.09 0.67 -6.06
N LYS A 17 3.00 0.36 -6.78
CA LYS A 17 3.04 -0.06 -8.18
C LYS A 17 3.63 1.01 -9.10
N ALA A 18 3.19 2.27 -8.95
CA ALA A 18 3.65 3.39 -9.75
C ALA A 18 5.15 3.70 -9.55
N LEU A 19 5.69 3.39 -8.36
CA LEU A 19 7.11 3.55 -8.05
C LEU A 19 7.93 2.27 -8.32
N ASN A 20 7.30 1.21 -8.81
CA ASN A 20 7.90 -0.11 -9.02
C ASN A 20 8.68 -0.63 -7.79
N LEU A 21 8.06 -0.51 -6.62
CA LEU A 21 8.65 -0.91 -5.34
C LEU A 21 8.27 -2.33 -4.98
N ASP A 22 9.25 -3.08 -4.48
CA ASP A 22 9.15 -4.46 -4.02
C ASP A 22 9.28 -4.51 -2.48
N GLU A 23 9.40 -5.71 -1.92
CA GLU A 23 9.57 -5.95 -0.48
C GLU A 23 10.90 -5.49 0.12
N HIS A 24 11.81 -4.96 -0.71
CA HIS A 24 13.11 -4.41 -0.29
C HIS A 24 13.13 -2.89 -0.24
N ARG A 25 12.12 -2.21 -0.81
CA ARG A 25 12.08 -0.75 -0.89
C ARG A 25 10.81 -0.17 -0.28
N ALA A 26 11.00 0.76 0.65
CA ALA A 26 9.91 1.43 1.35
C ALA A 26 9.33 2.61 0.54
N LEU A 27 8.09 2.99 0.85
CA LEU A 27 7.55 4.27 0.35
C LEU A 27 8.39 5.44 0.88
N PRO A 28 8.53 6.54 0.11
CA PRO A 28 9.19 7.73 0.59
C PRO A 28 8.56 8.21 1.90
N ALA A 29 9.39 8.47 2.92
CA ALA A 29 8.91 8.67 4.30
C ALA A 29 7.86 9.78 4.45
N ARG A 30 8.00 10.83 3.67
CA ARG A 30 7.10 11.99 3.68
C ARG A 30 5.88 11.82 2.79
N TRP A 31 5.82 10.81 1.94
CA TRP A 31 4.73 10.69 0.98
C TRP A 31 3.38 10.44 1.67
N LEU A 32 3.32 9.53 2.64
CA LEU A 32 2.07 9.27 3.36
C LEU A 32 1.54 10.50 4.09
N SER A 33 2.39 11.16 4.90
CA SER A 33 1.99 12.25 5.79
C SER A 33 1.87 13.61 5.11
N LEU A 34 2.78 13.94 4.18
CA LEU A 34 2.86 15.29 3.59
C LEU A 34 2.29 15.39 2.18
N ILE A 35 2.10 14.26 1.48
CA ILE A 35 1.60 14.27 0.10
C ILE A 35 0.22 13.61 0.02
N TYR A 36 0.08 12.38 0.51
CA TYR A 36 -1.13 11.61 0.35
C TYR A 36 -2.23 12.00 1.35
N TYR A 37 -1.93 12.00 2.65
CA TYR A 37 -2.92 12.32 3.69
C TYR A 37 -3.63 13.67 3.48
N PRO A 38 -2.95 14.76 3.07
CA PRO A 38 -3.61 16.03 2.78
C PRO A 38 -4.67 15.96 1.68
N THR A 39 -4.46 15.10 0.65
CA THR A 39 -5.38 14.93 -0.49
C THR A 39 -6.65 14.14 -0.16
N LEU A 40 -6.70 13.49 1.00
CA LEU A 40 -7.84 12.71 1.42
C LEU A 40 -9.05 13.58 1.80
N THR A 41 -10.24 13.10 1.47
CA THR A 41 -11.49 13.66 1.98
C THR A 41 -11.64 13.42 3.48
N GLN A 42 -12.53 14.16 4.15
CA GLN A 42 -12.75 13.99 5.59
C GLN A 42 -13.15 12.55 6.00
N PRO A 43 -14.05 11.85 5.27
CA PRO A 43 -14.34 10.43 5.54
C PRO A 43 -13.11 9.52 5.38
N GLN A 44 -12.28 9.74 4.36
CA GLN A 44 -11.06 8.96 4.15
C GLN A 44 -10.01 9.20 5.24
N LYS A 45 -9.87 10.45 5.69
CA LYS A 45 -8.98 10.80 6.82
C LYS A 45 -9.39 10.07 8.10
N ALA A 46 -10.69 9.96 8.37
CA ALA A 46 -11.21 9.28 9.55
C ALA A 46 -10.81 7.80 9.62
N VAL A 47 -10.67 7.13 8.45
CA VAL A 47 -10.29 5.71 8.39
C VAL A 47 -8.81 5.49 8.07
N PHE A 48 -8.02 6.53 7.80
CA PHE A 48 -6.65 6.40 7.28
C PHE A 48 -5.72 5.62 8.22
N GLN A 49 -5.64 6.03 9.49
CA GLN A 49 -4.79 5.36 10.49
C GLN A 49 -5.22 3.92 10.72
N ASP A 50 -6.53 3.67 10.72
CA ASP A 50 -7.08 2.34 10.89
C ASP A 50 -6.77 1.43 9.70
N THR A 51 -6.84 1.98 8.49
CA THR A 51 -6.48 1.27 7.26
C THR A 51 -5.01 0.87 7.25
N ILE A 52 -4.10 1.76 7.67
CA ILE A 52 -2.67 1.41 7.79
C ILE A 52 -2.47 0.27 8.81
N ARG A 53 -3.13 0.34 9.96
CA ARG A 53 -3.07 -0.74 10.97
C ARG A 53 -3.59 -2.06 10.43
N ASP A 54 -4.71 -2.05 9.70
CA ASP A 54 -5.27 -3.24 9.05
C ASP A 54 -4.30 -3.83 8.02
N MET A 55 -3.66 -3.00 7.20
CA MET A 55 -2.68 -3.46 6.22
C MET A 55 -1.44 -4.09 6.89
N ILE A 56 -1.02 -3.57 8.06
CA ILE A 56 0.06 -4.16 8.86
C ILE A 56 -0.40 -5.48 9.49
N ALA A 57 -1.56 -5.50 10.14
CA ALA A 57 -2.09 -6.69 10.81
C ALA A 57 -2.36 -7.85 9.84
N THR A 58 -2.79 -7.54 8.61
CA THR A 58 -2.99 -8.53 7.55
C THR A 58 -1.69 -8.94 6.84
N GLY A 59 -0.57 -8.31 7.19
CA GLY A 59 0.75 -8.61 6.66
C GLY A 59 0.94 -8.19 5.20
N ILE A 60 0.19 -7.21 4.70
CA ILE A 60 0.38 -6.64 3.35
C ILE A 60 1.59 -5.71 3.33
N VAL A 61 1.73 -4.91 4.39
CA VAL A 61 2.86 -4.00 4.58
C VAL A 61 3.45 -4.21 5.96
N LYS A 62 4.69 -3.75 6.14
CA LYS A 62 5.35 -3.68 7.43
C LYS A 62 5.81 -2.25 7.71
N PRO A 63 5.77 -1.79 8.97
CA PRO A 63 6.33 -0.49 9.33
C PRO A 63 7.85 -0.51 9.18
N VAL A 64 8.42 0.56 8.63
CA VAL A 64 9.86 0.78 8.50
C VAL A 64 10.15 2.24 8.83
N ARG A 65 10.81 2.49 9.97
CA ARG A 65 11.09 3.85 10.48
C ARG A 65 9.80 4.69 10.52
N GLU A 66 9.69 5.70 9.68
CA GLU A 66 8.59 6.66 9.61
C GLU A 66 7.56 6.34 8.50
N THR A 67 7.65 5.15 7.88
CA THR A 67 6.86 4.79 6.70
C THR A 67 6.55 3.29 6.66
N ILE A 68 6.10 2.81 5.50
CA ILE A 68 5.75 1.43 5.24
C ILE A 68 6.50 0.87 4.03
N MET A 69 6.70 -0.44 4.05
CA MET A 69 7.27 -1.24 2.97
C MET A 69 6.38 -2.45 2.71
N LEU A 70 6.35 -2.96 1.47
CA LEU A 70 5.64 -4.20 1.19
C LEU A 70 6.30 -5.37 1.94
N THR A 71 5.48 -6.35 2.28
CA THR A 71 5.94 -7.71 2.57
C THR A 71 5.92 -8.52 1.27
N SER A 72 6.45 -9.75 1.28
CA SER A 72 6.32 -10.66 0.13
C SER A 72 4.84 -10.91 -0.24
N LYS A 73 3.95 -11.05 0.76
CA LYS A 73 2.49 -11.13 0.56
C LYS A 73 1.93 -9.86 -0.11
N GLY A 74 2.43 -8.69 0.27
CA GLY A 74 2.06 -7.42 -0.36
C GLY A 74 2.48 -7.35 -1.82
N VAL A 75 3.69 -7.80 -2.14
CA VAL A 75 4.23 -7.87 -3.50
C VAL A 75 3.38 -8.81 -4.37
N GLU A 76 3.11 -10.03 -3.90
CA GLU A 76 2.26 -11.00 -4.61
C GLU A 76 0.86 -10.45 -4.92
N LYS A 77 0.31 -9.61 -4.03
CA LYS A 77 -1.01 -9.00 -4.21
C LYS A 77 -1.04 -7.95 -5.34
N ILE A 78 0.05 -7.21 -5.55
CA ILE A 78 0.09 -6.10 -6.54
C ILE A 78 0.82 -6.48 -7.84
N TYR A 79 1.67 -7.49 -7.77
CA TYR A 79 2.36 -8.16 -8.88
C TYR A 79 2.01 -9.65 -8.82
N PRO A 80 0.75 -10.03 -9.11
CA PRO A 80 0.47 -11.44 -9.34
C PRO A 80 1.44 -11.89 -10.44
N ARG A 81 2.20 -12.96 -10.19
CA ARG A 81 2.99 -13.57 -11.27
C ARG A 81 2.01 -13.84 -12.39
N GLU A 82 2.14 -13.11 -13.50
CA GLU A 82 1.62 -13.62 -14.75
C GLU A 82 2.33 -14.95 -14.94
N GLU A 83 1.58 -16.03 -14.77
CA GLU A 83 2.01 -17.36 -15.18
C GLU A 83 2.50 -17.21 -16.62
N ASN A 84 3.79 -17.39 -16.82
CA ASN A 84 4.44 -17.25 -18.12
C ASN A 84 3.69 -18.12 -19.15
N LEU A 85 2.82 -17.50 -19.94
CA LEU A 85 2.36 -18.02 -21.22
C LEU A 85 3.48 -17.81 -22.25
N GLN A 86 4.60 -18.47 -21.99
CA GLN A 86 5.54 -18.89 -23.03
C GLN A 86 5.51 -20.41 -23.01
N LYS A 87 4.45 -20.95 -23.61
CA LYS A 87 4.50 -22.31 -24.14
C LYS A 87 5.46 -22.27 -25.33
N HIS A 88 6.44 -23.17 -25.24
CA HIS A 88 7.44 -23.53 -26.24
C HIS A 88 6.88 -23.68 -27.65
#